data_AF-A0A7L2DQP8-F1
#
_entry.id   AF-A0A7L2DQP8-F1
#
_cell.length_a   1.000
_cell.length_b   1.000
_cell.length_c   1.000
_cell.angle_alpha   90.00
_cell.angle_beta   90.00
_cell.angle_gamma   90.00
#
_symmetry.space_group_name_H-M   'P 1'
#
loop_
_entity.id
_entity.type
_entity.pdbx_description
1 polymer ?
#
loop_
_entity_poly.entity_id
_entity_poly.type
_entity_poly.pdbx_seq_one_letter_code
_entity_poly.pdbx_strand_id
1 'polypeptide(L)'
;MQELVASVEKIRIDSEADVEELGARPLPFLGVDRQRGQAGCDRAVPGVQSHPRHGGAKSPVCKHWLRGLCKRGDDCDFLHDYDATRMPECYFYSKFGECSNKDCPFLHVEATASTLGCPWYDRGFCRHGPLCKYKHTRRVMCANYLVGFCPEGPKCKFV
;
A
#
# COMPACT_ATOMS: atom_id res chain seq x y z
N MET A 1 -35.82 6.61 -0.90
CA MET A 1 -37.28 6.83 -1.06
C MET A 1 -37.66 8.32 -1.17
N GLN A 2 -36.73 9.27 -1.00
CA GLN A 2 -37.00 10.72 -1.16
C GLN A 2 -36.70 11.26 -2.57
N GLU A 3 -35.91 10.55 -3.38
CA GLU A 3 -35.47 11.05 -4.70
C GLU A 3 -36.56 11.08 -5.79
N LEU A 4 -37.65 10.34 -5.60
CA LEU A 4 -38.81 10.32 -6.50
C LEU A 4 -39.88 11.37 -6.15
N VAL A 5 -39.85 11.91 -4.93
CA VAL A 5 -40.88 12.84 -4.44
C VAL A 5 -40.44 14.30 -4.60
N ALA A 6 -39.14 14.57 -4.54
CA ALA A 6 -38.55 15.90 -4.74
C ALA A 6 -37.20 15.77 -5.47
N SER A 7 -37.22 15.65 -6.80
CA SER A 7 -35.99 15.66 -7.60
C SER A 7 -35.40 17.08 -7.63
N VAL A 8 -34.22 17.24 -7.00
CA VAL A 8 -33.48 18.51 -6.93
C VAL A 8 -32.60 18.72 -8.17
N GLU A 9 -32.51 17.75 -9.08
CA GLU A 9 -31.65 17.78 -10.28
C GLU A 9 -31.91 18.95 -11.25
N LYS A 10 -33.07 19.60 -11.19
CA LYS A 10 -33.42 20.79 -12.01
C LYS A 10 -33.36 22.10 -11.24
N ILE A 11 -33.03 22.07 -9.95
CA ILE A 11 -32.89 23.25 -9.10
C ILE A 11 -31.41 23.60 -9.10
N ARG A 12 -31.05 24.75 -9.66
CA ARG A 12 -29.71 25.32 -9.45
C ARG A 12 -29.67 25.90 -8.05
N ILE A 13 -28.83 25.34 -7.19
CA ILE A 13 -28.63 25.83 -5.82
C ILE A 13 -27.48 26.84 -5.88
N ASP A 14 -27.68 28.05 -5.34
CA ASP A 14 -26.70 29.15 -5.40
C ASP A 14 -25.33 28.72 -4.83
N SER A 15 -25.31 27.82 -3.84
CA SER A 15 -24.08 27.26 -3.28
C SER A 15 -23.24 26.44 -4.26
N GLU A 16 -23.83 25.87 -5.32
CA GLU A 16 -23.08 25.16 -6.37
C GLU A 16 -22.45 26.14 -7.36
N ALA A 17 -23.14 27.26 -7.65
CA ALA A 17 -22.63 28.33 -8.52
C ALA A 17 -21.49 29.13 -7.85
N ASP A 18 -21.58 29.35 -6.54
CA ASP A 18 -20.54 30.06 -5.76
C ASP A 18 -19.20 29.28 -5.68
N VAL A 19 -19.24 27.95 -5.79
CA VAL A 19 -18.04 27.09 -5.83
C VAL A 19 -17.29 27.26 -7.15
N GLU A 20 -17.99 27.56 -8.26
CA GLU A 20 -17.39 27.74 -9.57
C GLU A 20 -16.91 29.19 -9.83
N GLU A 21 -17.58 30.20 -9.27
CA GLU A 21 -17.37 31.62 -9.60
C GLU A 21 -16.47 32.39 -8.62
N LEU A 22 -16.51 32.10 -7.32
CA LEU A 22 -15.76 32.84 -6.29
C LEU A 22 -14.35 32.28 -6.05
N GLY A 23 -13.67 31.90 -7.13
CA GLY A 23 -12.35 31.27 -7.15
C GLY A 23 -11.50 31.60 -5.91
N ALA A 24 -11.17 30.56 -5.14
CA ALA A 24 -10.58 30.71 -3.81
C ALA A 24 -9.41 31.71 -3.83
N ARG A 25 -9.56 32.82 -3.11
CA ARG A 25 -8.50 33.82 -2.98
C ARG A 25 -7.23 33.16 -2.46
N PRO A 26 -6.05 33.43 -3.05
CA PRO A 26 -4.80 32.89 -2.55
C PRO A 26 -4.60 33.31 -1.09
N LEU A 27 -4.15 32.38 -0.27
CA LEU A 27 -3.92 32.63 1.15
C LEU A 27 -2.86 33.74 1.31
N PRO A 28 -3.01 34.63 2.30
CA PRO A 28 -2.18 35.83 2.43
C PRO A 28 -0.71 35.54 2.79
N PHE A 29 -0.36 34.29 3.05
CA PHE A 29 0.97 33.87 3.50
C PHE A 29 1.56 32.85 2.53
N LEU A 30 2.78 33.14 2.07
CA LEU A 30 3.58 32.24 1.23
C LEU A 30 4.08 31.07 2.09
N GLY A 31 3.85 29.84 1.64
CA GLY A 31 4.32 28.63 2.32
C GLY A 31 3.32 27.98 3.28
N VAL A 32 2.02 28.22 3.10
CA VAL A 32 0.98 27.44 3.78
C VAL A 32 0.53 26.26 2.97
N ASP A 33 0.72 25.11 3.58
CA ASP A 33 0.28 23.83 3.07
C ASP A 33 -1.25 23.81 3.01
N ARG A 34 -1.83 23.43 1.87
CA ARG A 34 -3.27 23.20 1.72
C ARG A 34 -3.69 21.98 2.54
N GLN A 35 -3.89 22.16 3.84
CA GLN A 35 -4.23 21.07 4.75
C GLN A 35 -5.75 20.79 4.73
N ARG A 36 -6.10 19.50 4.90
CA ARG A 36 -7.43 18.90 5.16
C ARG A 36 -8.65 19.80 4.89
N GLY A 37 -9.34 19.56 3.77
CA GLY A 37 -10.70 20.08 3.52
C GLY A 37 -10.84 21.10 2.40
N GLN A 38 -9.79 21.39 1.63
CA GLN A 38 -9.96 22.11 0.35
C GLN A 38 -10.35 21.11 -0.74
N ALA A 39 -11.46 21.38 -1.43
CA ALA A 39 -11.84 20.70 -2.66
C ALA A 39 -10.64 20.75 -3.61
N GLY A 40 -10.22 19.58 -4.12
CA GLY A 40 -9.10 19.48 -5.05
C GLY A 40 -9.34 20.44 -6.21
N CYS A 41 -8.51 21.48 -6.34
CA CYS A 41 -8.59 22.37 -7.47
C CYS A 41 -7.97 21.64 -8.67
N ASP A 42 -8.81 20.94 -9.45
CA ASP A 42 -8.42 20.38 -10.75
C ASP A 42 -8.01 21.49 -11.75
N ARG A 43 -8.21 22.76 -11.40
CA ARG A 43 -7.80 23.92 -12.20
C ARG A 43 -6.35 24.30 -11.87
N ALA A 44 -5.45 23.85 -12.73
CA ALA A 44 -4.09 24.37 -12.80
C ALA A 44 -4.12 25.89 -12.93
N VAL A 45 -3.70 26.61 -11.88
CA VAL A 45 -3.43 28.05 -11.97
C VAL A 45 -2.21 28.23 -12.87
N PRO A 46 -2.30 28.99 -13.98
CA PRO A 46 -1.15 29.24 -14.83
C PRO A 46 -0.15 30.09 -14.05
N GLY A 47 0.95 29.48 -13.58
CA GLY A 47 2.06 30.20 -12.96
C GLY A 47 2.73 29.54 -11.76
N VAL A 48 2.10 28.53 -11.13
CA VAL A 48 2.79 27.71 -10.12
C VAL A 48 3.32 26.46 -10.81
N GLN A 49 4.61 26.48 -11.11
CA GLN A 49 5.33 25.34 -11.67
C GLN A 49 5.32 24.22 -10.62
N SER A 50 4.32 23.34 -10.65
CA SER A 50 4.46 22.01 -10.08
C SER A 50 5.50 21.29 -10.92
N HIS A 51 6.74 21.33 -10.47
CA HIS A 51 7.82 20.58 -11.09
C HIS A 51 7.34 19.12 -11.27
N PRO A 52 7.46 18.54 -12.47
CA PRO A 52 7.12 17.15 -12.67
C PRO A 52 8.05 16.34 -11.77
N ARG A 53 7.47 15.72 -10.74
CA ARG A 53 8.24 14.90 -9.82
C ARG A 53 8.90 13.78 -10.62
N HIS A 54 10.22 13.74 -10.54
CA HIS A 54 11.04 12.66 -11.07
C HIS A 54 10.51 11.30 -10.60
N GLY A 55 10.14 10.45 -11.55
CA GLY A 55 10.26 9.00 -11.42
C GLY A 55 9.19 8.27 -10.60
N GLY A 56 8.05 7.98 -11.22
CA GLY A 56 7.62 6.60 -11.51
C GLY A 56 7.35 5.60 -10.38
N ALA A 57 7.48 5.95 -9.09
CA ALA A 57 7.08 5.09 -7.97
C ALA A 57 6.09 5.84 -7.10
N LYS A 58 4.91 5.24 -6.88
CA LYS A 58 3.86 5.80 -6.03
C LYS A 58 4.35 5.82 -4.58
N SER A 59 4.83 6.96 -4.10
CA SER A 59 5.32 7.13 -2.72
C SER A 59 4.24 6.74 -1.69
N PRO A 60 4.62 6.17 -0.54
CA PRO A 60 3.66 5.87 0.53
C PRO A 60 3.10 7.15 1.14
N VAL A 61 1.97 7.00 1.85
CA VAL A 61 1.32 8.10 2.58
C VAL A 61 2.26 8.69 3.63
N CYS A 62 2.32 10.02 3.68
CA CYS A 62 3.16 10.75 4.62
C CYS A 62 2.68 10.54 6.06
N LYS A 63 3.52 9.90 6.89
CA LYS A 63 3.21 9.68 8.32
C LYS A 63 2.99 10.97 9.12
N HIS A 64 3.63 12.08 8.72
CA HIS A 64 3.51 13.36 9.41
C HIS A 64 2.24 14.10 9.01
N TRP A 65 1.82 13.96 7.76
CA TRP A 65 0.57 14.53 7.26
C TRP A 65 -0.65 13.89 7.90
N LEU A 66 -0.64 12.56 8.12
CA LEU A 66 -1.69 11.85 8.86
C LEU A 66 -1.93 12.44 10.27
N ARG A 67 -0.91 13.08 10.85
CA ARG A 67 -0.96 13.74 12.16
C ARG A 67 -1.17 15.25 12.09
N GLY A 68 -1.24 15.83 10.89
CA GLY A 68 -1.30 17.29 10.69
C GLY A 68 0.00 18.03 11.04
N LEU A 69 1.14 17.34 11.06
CA LEU A 69 2.45 17.89 11.48
C LEU A 69 3.46 17.97 10.34
N CYS A 70 3.03 17.76 9.09
CA CYS A 70 3.92 17.97 7.95
C CYS A 70 4.16 19.48 7.77
N LYS A 71 5.42 19.87 7.59
CA LYS A 71 5.85 21.26 7.34
C LYS A 71 6.31 21.49 5.89
N ARG A 72 6.23 20.45 5.05
CA ARG A 72 6.72 20.46 3.66
C ARG A 72 5.61 20.65 2.64
N GLY A 73 4.35 20.62 3.07
CA GLY A 73 3.18 20.77 2.19
C GLY A 73 3.26 20.06 0.86
N ASP A 74 3.07 20.84 -0.19
CA ASP A 74 3.02 20.40 -1.57
C ASP A 74 4.39 19.91 -2.08
N ASP A 75 5.48 20.30 -1.42
CA ASP A 75 6.86 19.86 -1.68
C ASP A 75 7.25 18.60 -0.90
N CYS A 76 6.32 17.96 -0.20
CA CYS A 76 6.63 16.74 0.55
C CYS A 76 6.80 15.53 -0.38
N ASP A 77 7.92 14.81 -0.27
CA ASP A 77 8.21 13.59 -1.07
C ASP A 77 7.17 12.46 -0.96
N PHE A 78 6.36 12.49 0.10
CA PHE A 78 5.35 11.48 0.44
C PHE A 78 3.94 11.95 0.07
N LEU A 79 3.03 11.00 -0.12
CA LEU A 79 1.65 11.29 -0.54
C LEU A 79 0.87 11.99 0.57
N HIS A 80 0.16 13.07 0.23
CA HIS A 80 -0.74 13.80 1.12
C HIS A 80 -2.22 13.49 0.81
N ASP A 81 -2.50 12.23 0.47
CA ASP A 81 -3.85 11.71 0.30
C ASP A 81 -4.07 10.46 1.16
N TYR A 82 -5.31 10.23 1.57
CA TYR A 82 -5.66 9.03 2.31
C TYR A 82 -5.93 7.88 1.34
N ASP A 83 -4.88 7.11 1.03
CA ASP A 83 -4.97 5.86 0.27
C ASP A 83 -4.56 4.69 1.18
N ALA A 84 -5.53 3.87 1.59
CA ALA A 84 -5.30 2.72 2.46
C ALA A 84 -4.32 1.69 1.84
N THR A 85 -4.24 1.62 0.51
CA THR A 85 -3.36 0.66 -0.18
C THR A 85 -1.89 1.08 -0.16
N ARG A 86 -1.62 2.38 0.03
CA ARG A 86 -0.27 2.97 0.04
C ARG A 86 0.14 3.42 1.43
N MET A 87 -0.54 2.95 2.46
CA MET A 87 -0.15 3.23 3.83
C MET A 87 1.21 2.60 4.12
N PRO A 88 2.12 3.26 4.85
CA PRO A 88 3.36 2.61 5.26
C PRO A 88 3.11 1.38 6.14
N GLU A 89 4.09 0.48 6.17
CA GLU A 89 4.06 -0.74 6.97
C GLU A 89 4.04 -0.43 8.47
N CYS A 90 3.32 -1.26 9.23
CA CYS A 90 3.29 -1.18 10.68
C CYS A 90 4.64 -1.62 11.26
N TYR A 91 5.34 -0.69 11.91
CA TYR A 91 6.62 -0.98 12.55
C TYR A 91 6.53 -2.10 13.59
N PHE A 92 5.50 -2.08 14.45
CA PHE A 92 5.33 -3.06 15.52
C PHE A 92 5.07 -4.46 14.98
N TYR A 93 4.18 -4.57 13.99
CA TYR A 93 3.87 -5.84 13.36
C TYR A 93 5.07 -6.40 12.58
N SER A 94 5.78 -5.55 11.83
CA SER A 94 6.96 -5.95 11.05
C SER A 94 8.13 -6.41 11.94
N LYS A 95 8.31 -5.79 13.12
CA LYS A 95 9.40 -6.13 14.06
C LYS A 95 9.08 -7.23 15.05
N PHE A 96 7.89 -7.22 15.64
CA PHE A 96 7.52 -8.09 16.75
C PHE A 96 6.51 -9.17 16.35
N GLY A 97 5.95 -9.11 15.13
CA GLY A 97 4.91 -10.03 14.67
C GLY A 97 3.53 -9.77 15.27
N GLU A 98 3.40 -8.77 16.13
CA GLU A 98 2.17 -8.45 16.83
C GLU A 98 1.95 -6.93 16.86
N CYS A 99 0.68 -6.52 16.67
CA CYS A 99 0.27 -5.13 16.83
C CYS A 99 -0.75 -5.05 17.97
N SER A 100 -0.53 -4.13 18.92
CA SER A 100 -1.45 -3.91 20.05
C SER A 100 -2.80 -3.30 19.61
N ASN A 101 -2.81 -2.55 18.50
CA ASN A 101 -4.00 -1.89 17.98
C ASN A 101 -4.76 -2.81 17.02
N LYS A 102 -6.05 -3.05 17.29
CA LYS A 102 -6.95 -3.84 16.43
C LYS A 102 -7.26 -3.11 15.11
N ASP A 103 -7.52 -1.81 15.19
CA ASP A 103 -7.79 -0.94 14.04
C ASP A 103 -6.52 -0.15 13.66
N CYS A 104 -5.45 -0.87 13.34
CA CYS A 104 -4.18 -0.25 12.93
C CYS A 104 -4.31 0.33 11.50
N PRO A 105 -4.10 1.64 11.28
CA PRO A 105 -4.16 2.21 9.93
C PRO A 105 -3.05 1.70 9.01
N PHE A 106 -1.92 1.27 9.59
CA PHE A 106 -0.71 0.85 8.88
C PHE A 106 -0.81 -0.57 8.34
N LEU A 107 -0.10 -0.86 7.25
CA LEU A 107 -0.16 -2.18 6.63
C LEU A 107 0.52 -3.25 7.51
N HIS A 108 -0.24 -4.30 7.82
CA HIS A 108 0.28 -5.53 8.41
C HIS A 108 0.72 -6.47 7.29
N VAL A 109 1.97 -6.30 6.84
CA VAL A 109 2.59 -7.23 5.90
C VAL A 109 3.13 -8.40 6.70
N GLU A 110 2.47 -9.55 6.61
CA GLU A 110 3.10 -10.80 7.03
C GLU A 110 4.35 -10.95 6.17
N ALA A 111 5.53 -10.99 6.81
CA ALA A 111 6.74 -11.37 6.14
C ALA A 111 6.54 -12.81 5.67
N THR A 112 5.96 -12.98 4.49
CA THR A 112 5.73 -14.28 3.88
C THR A 112 7.08 -14.97 3.95
N ALA A 113 7.17 -16.05 4.73
CA ALA A 113 8.26 -16.99 4.63
C ALA A 113 8.47 -17.20 3.15
N SER A 114 9.61 -16.76 2.63
CA SER A 114 9.79 -16.44 1.22
C SER A 114 9.15 -17.54 0.38
N THR A 115 8.14 -17.21 -0.43
CA THR A 115 7.44 -18.19 -1.28
C THR A 115 8.43 -18.94 -2.18
N LEU A 116 9.60 -18.33 -2.39
CA LEU A 116 10.76 -18.93 -3.01
C LEU A 116 11.36 -20.03 -2.11
N GLY A 117 11.38 -21.26 -2.64
CA GLY A 117 12.07 -22.38 -2.02
C GLY A 117 13.56 -22.09 -1.81
N CYS A 118 14.14 -22.65 -0.75
CA CYS A 118 15.56 -22.48 -0.46
C CYS A 118 16.42 -23.25 -1.48
N PRO A 119 17.24 -22.57 -2.30
CA PRO A 119 18.06 -23.25 -3.31
C PRO A 119 19.13 -24.19 -2.71
N TRP A 120 19.48 -24.00 -1.44
CA TRP A 120 20.42 -24.87 -0.72
C TRP A 120 19.73 -26.12 -0.16
N TYR A 121 18.52 -25.95 0.38
CA TYR A 121 17.72 -27.08 0.88
C TYR A 121 17.24 -27.99 -0.25
N ASP A 122 16.88 -27.42 -1.42
CA ASP A 122 16.54 -28.20 -2.60
C ASP A 122 17.72 -29.04 -3.14
N ARG A 123 18.96 -28.63 -2.83
CA ARG A 123 20.18 -29.41 -3.09
C ARG A 123 20.50 -30.43 -1.99
N GLY A 124 19.68 -30.50 -0.94
CA GLY A 124 19.75 -31.48 0.13
C GLY A 124 20.07 -30.90 1.51
N PHE A 125 20.88 -29.85 1.60
CA PHE A 125 21.29 -29.29 2.90
C PHE A 125 21.38 -27.77 2.90
N CYS A 126 20.71 -27.15 3.87
CA CYS A 126 20.80 -25.72 4.14
C CYS A 126 21.59 -25.47 5.42
N ARG A 127 22.66 -24.67 5.32
CA ARG A 127 23.49 -24.24 6.46
C ARG A 127 22.74 -23.51 7.58
N HIS A 128 21.60 -22.90 7.24
CA HIS A 128 20.76 -22.16 8.19
C HIS A 128 19.75 -23.07 8.91
N GLY A 129 19.63 -24.34 8.50
CA GLY A 129 18.74 -25.31 9.12
C GLY A 129 17.29 -24.82 9.20
N PRO A 130 16.56 -25.03 10.31
CA PRO A 130 15.17 -24.62 10.45
C PRO A 130 15.00 -23.09 10.53
N LEU A 131 16.08 -22.33 10.74
CA LEU A 131 16.06 -20.87 10.84
C LEU A 131 16.28 -20.18 9.47
N CYS A 132 16.16 -20.92 8.36
CA CYS A 132 16.33 -20.34 7.05
C CYS A 132 15.16 -19.40 6.70
N LYS A 133 15.50 -18.24 6.12
CA LYS A 133 14.52 -17.26 5.60
C LYS A 133 13.67 -17.84 4.44
N TYR A 134 14.22 -18.81 3.71
CA TYR A 134 13.58 -19.42 2.55
C TYR A 134 12.80 -20.69 2.94
N LYS A 135 11.73 -20.99 2.21
CA LYS A 135 10.90 -22.17 2.50
C LYS A 135 11.67 -23.47 2.25
N HIS A 136 11.74 -24.32 3.27
CA HIS A 136 12.26 -25.68 3.15
C HIS A 136 11.10 -26.64 2.87
N THR A 137 11.06 -27.22 1.66
CA THR A 137 10.05 -28.24 1.31
C THR A 137 10.69 -29.61 1.35
N ARG A 138 10.35 -30.43 2.35
CA ARG A 138 10.89 -31.79 2.46
C ARG A 138 10.32 -32.67 1.34
N ARG A 139 11.19 -33.21 0.50
CA ARG A 139 10.81 -34.26 -0.48
C ARG A 139 10.75 -35.60 0.24
N VAL A 140 9.64 -36.31 0.11
CA VAL A 140 9.48 -37.67 0.62
C VAL A 140 9.63 -38.62 -0.54
N MET A 141 10.69 -39.42 -0.50
CA MET A 141 10.95 -40.46 -1.49
C MET A 141 9.97 -41.63 -1.30
N CYS A 142 9.50 -42.21 -2.39
CA CYS A 142 8.67 -43.40 -2.40
C CYS A 142 9.51 -44.58 -1.93
N ALA A 143 9.13 -45.20 -0.80
CA ALA A 143 9.82 -46.39 -0.29
C ALA A 143 9.86 -47.51 -1.35
N ASN A 144 8.74 -47.75 -2.03
CA ASN A 144 8.63 -48.78 -3.08
C ASN A 144 9.49 -48.49 -4.30
N TYR A 145 9.73 -47.22 -4.64
CA TYR A 145 10.64 -46.85 -5.72
C TYR A 145 12.09 -47.10 -5.31
N LEU A 146 12.43 -46.78 -4.06
CA LEU A 146 13.75 -46.99 -3.49
C LEU A 146 14.14 -48.48 -3.43
N VAL A 147 13.16 -49.37 -3.21
CA VAL A 147 13.35 -50.83 -3.27
C VAL A 147 13.13 -51.45 -4.66
N GLY A 148 12.78 -50.66 -5.69
CA GLY A 148 12.64 -51.12 -7.07
C GLY A 148 11.28 -51.77 -7.45
N PHE A 149 10.29 -51.72 -6.56
CA PHE A 149 8.96 -52.33 -6.77
C PHE A 149 7.85 -51.32 -7.11
N CYS A 150 8.19 -50.04 -7.36
CA CYS A 150 7.17 -49.04 -7.68
C CYS A 150 6.60 -49.28 -9.09
N PRO A 151 5.28 -49.49 -9.24
CA PRO A 151 4.65 -49.71 -10.54
C PRO A 151 4.72 -48.49 -11.46
N GLU A 152 4.86 -47.29 -10.89
CA GLU A 152 4.99 -46.03 -11.63
C GLU A 152 6.46 -45.75 -12.04
N GLY A 153 7.42 -46.48 -11.46
CA GLY A 153 8.85 -46.30 -11.70
C GLY A 153 9.28 -44.83 -11.54
N PRO A 154 10.08 -44.28 -12.49
CA PRO A 154 10.61 -42.92 -12.39
C PRO A 154 9.55 -41.82 -12.54
N LYS A 155 8.31 -42.18 -12.90
CA LYS A 155 7.17 -41.25 -13.00
C LYS A 155 6.39 -41.14 -11.68
N CYS A 156 6.85 -41.79 -10.61
CA CYS A 156 6.13 -41.78 -9.35
C CYS A 156 6.01 -40.35 -8.79
N LYS A 157 4.85 -40.03 -8.21
CA LYS A 157 4.59 -38.72 -7.58
C LYS A 157 5.55 -38.38 -6.44
N PHE A 158 6.15 -39.39 -5.83
CA PHE A 158 7.01 -39.29 -4.65
C PHE A 158 8.47 -39.62 -5.01
N VAL A 159 9.04 -38.95 -6.00
CA VAL A 159 10.47 -39.04 -6.40
C VAL A 159 11.24 -37.83 -5.88
#